data_AF-A0A6L3XRR3-F1
#
_entry.id   AF-A0A6L3XRR3-F1
#
_cell.length_a   1.000
_cell.length_b   1.000
_cell.length_c   1.000
_cell.angle_alpha   90.00
_cell.angle_beta   90.00
_cell.angle_gamma   90.00
#
_symmetry.space_group_name_H-M   'P 1'
#
loop_
_entity.id
_entity.type
_entity.pdbx_description
1 polymer ?
#
loop_
_entity_poly.entity_id
_entity_poly.type
_entity_poly.pdbx_seq_one_letter_code
_entity_poly.pdbx_strand_id
1 'polypeptide(L)' 'DMQYITRFAGAVTQKADHPEQGKALLTFLASPQAASVITATGLTPVSAPRDTAR' A
#
# COMPACT_ATOMS: atom_id res chain seq x y z
N ASP A 1 5.93 -23.20 10.72
CA ASP A 1 5.47 -22.14 11.62
C ASP A 1 4.51 -21.22 10.91
N MET A 2 3.58 -20.58 11.61
CA MET A 2 2.62 -19.66 11.01
C MET A 2 3.11 -18.21 11.18
N GLN A 3 3.28 -17.48 10.07
CA GLN A 3 3.68 -16.08 10.11
C GLN A 3 2.47 -15.17 10.06
N TYR A 4 2.30 -14.34 11.08
CA TYR A 4 1.27 -13.31 11.10
C TYR A 4 1.77 -12.07 10.37
N ILE A 5 0.95 -11.57 9.44
CA ILE A 5 1.19 -10.31 8.73
C ILE A 5 -0.01 -9.39 8.93
N THR A 6 0.24 -8.13 9.29
CA THR A 6 -0.79 -7.08 9.30
C THR A 6 -0.87 -6.46 7.92
N ARG A 7 -2.07 -6.47 7.31
CA ARG A 7 -2.32 -5.85 6.01
C ARG A 7 -3.04 -4.53 6.20
N PHE A 8 -2.46 -3.46 5.66
CA PHE A 8 -3.08 -2.14 5.62
C PHE A 8 -3.75 -1.93 4.26
N ALA A 9 -4.90 -1.26 4.27
CA ALA A 9 -5.64 -0.86 3.07
C ALA A 9 -6.14 0.58 3.24
N GLY A 10 -6.18 1.33 2.14
CA GLY A 10 -6.74 2.68 2.08
C GLY A 10 -7.89 2.76 1.08
N ALA A 11 -8.85 3.64 1.33
CA ALA A 11 -9.99 3.86 0.45
C ALA A 11 -10.38 5.36 0.44
N VAL A 12 -10.97 5.80 -0.67
CA VAL A 12 -11.57 7.14 -0.80
C VAL A 12 -13.08 7.00 -0.61
N THR A 13 -13.64 7.73 0.36
CA THR A 13 -15.08 7.71 0.63
C THR A 13 -15.85 8.48 -0.44
N GLN A 14 -17.10 8.09 -0.70
CA GLN A 14 -17.95 8.75 -1.71
C GLN A 14 -18.14 10.26 -1.50
N LYS A 15 -18.11 10.74 -0.25
CA LYS A 15 -18.28 12.15 0.12
C LYS A 15 -16.97 12.86 0.49
N ALA A 16 -15.82 12.35 0.04
CA ALA A 16 -14.55 13.01 0.30
C ALA A 16 -14.54 14.40 -0.35
N ASP A 17 -14.05 15.42 0.36
CA ASP A 17 -13.93 16.78 -0.17
C ASP A 17 -12.93 16.86 -1.34
N HIS A 18 -11.96 15.93 -1.37
CA HIS A 18 -10.87 15.87 -2.34
C HIS A 18 -10.68 14.43 -2.88
N PRO A 19 -11.65 13.91 -3.65
CA PRO A 19 -11.66 12.50 -4.05
C PRO A 19 -10.53 12.17 -5.03
N GLU A 20 -10.21 13.07 -5.95
CA GLU A 20 -9.16 12.86 -6.95
C GLU A 20 -7.77 12.86 -6.33
N GLN A 21 -7.52 13.75 -5.36
CA GLN A 21 -6.27 13.80 -4.59
C GLN A 21 -6.12 12.53 -3.74
N GLY A 22 -7.20 12.06 -3.13
CA GLY A 22 -7.20 10.79 -2.40
C GLY A 22 -6.83 9.60 -3.31
N LYS A 23 -7.41 9.53 -4.51
CA LYS A 23 -7.07 8.49 -5.50
C LYS A 23 -5.62 8.59 -5.94
N ALA A 24 -5.13 9.80 -6.22
CA ALA A 24 -3.75 10.03 -6.61
C ALA A 24 -2.76 9.59 -5.51
N LEU A 25 -3.06 9.87 -4.25
CA LEU A 25 -2.25 9.41 -3.12
C LEU A 25 -2.21 7.89 -3.03
N LEU A 26 -3.36 7.22 -3.08
CA LEU A 26 -3.41 5.75 -3.02
C LEU A 26 -2.68 5.11 -4.22
N THR A 27 -2.78 5.73 -5.39
CA THR A 27 -2.06 5.30 -6.60
C THR A 27 -0.55 5.45 -6.41
N PHE A 28 -0.10 6.57 -5.85
CA PHE A 28 1.31 6.80 -5.54
C PHE A 28 1.85 5.79 -4.51
N LEU A 29 1.11 5.51 -3.45
CA LEU A 29 1.51 4.53 -2.44
C LEU A 29 1.59 3.10 -3.00
N ALA A 30 0.82 2.78 -4.03
CA ALA A 30 0.88 1.48 -4.72
C ALA A 30 1.98 1.41 -5.81
N SER A 31 2.67 2.52 -6.07
CA SER A 31 3.65 2.64 -7.16
C SER A 31 5.05 2.16 -6.74
N PRO A 32 5.90 1.72 -7.70
CA PRO A 32 7.30 1.38 -7.41
C PRO A 32 8.09 2.52 -6.76
N GLN A 33 7.73 3.77 -7.04
CA GLN A 33 8.40 4.97 -6.53
C GLN A 33 8.28 5.09 -5.00
N ALA A 34 7.18 4.61 -4.41
CA ALA A 34 6.98 4.63 -2.95
C ALA A 34 7.63 3.43 -2.23
N ALA A 35 8.09 2.41 -2.96
CA ALA A 35 8.51 1.13 -2.39
C ALA A 35 9.69 1.28 -1.41
N SER A 36 10.70 2.11 -1.73
CA SER A 36 11.86 2.30 -0.85
C SER A 36 11.47 2.92 0.49
N VAL A 37 10.57 3.91 0.46
CA VAL A 37 10.05 4.58 1.66
C VAL A 37 9.22 3.62 2.50
N ILE A 38 8.34 2.84 1.88
CA ILE A 38 7.51 1.84 2.58
C ILE A 38 8.39 0.76 3.22
N THR A 39 9.41 0.28 2.52
CA THR A 39 10.37 -0.68 3.10
C THR A 39 11.14 -0.08 4.27
N ALA A 40 11.52 1.21 4.19
CA ALA A 40 12.21 1.90 5.28
C ALA A 40 11.36 2.06 6.54
N THR A 41 10.02 1.99 6.45
CA THR A 41 9.14 1.95 7.62
C THR A 41 8.94 0.54 8.20
N GLY A 42 9.61 -0.47 7.63
CA GLY A 42 9.47 -1.88 8.01
C GLY A 42 8.23 -2.56 7.42
N LEU A 43 7.52 -1.92 6.49
CA LEU A 43 6.37 -2.48 5.80
C LEU A 43 6.78 -3.13 4.47
N THR A 44 5.97 -4.06 3.98
CA THR A 44 6.14 -4.64 2.65
C THR A 44 5.29 -3.89 1.63
N PRO A 45 5.89 -3.30 0.56
CA PRO A 45 5.13 -2.64 -0.50
C PRO A 45 4.25 -3.62 -1.28
N VAL A 46 3.07 -3.17 -1.71
CA VAL A 46 2.14 -3.99 -2.52
C VAL A 46 2.66 -4.27 -3.94
N SER A 47 3.59 -3.44 -4.42
CA SER A 47 4.26 -3.60 -5.70
C SER A 47 5.43 -4.60 -5.65
N ALA A 48 5.84 -5.04 -4.45
CA ALA A 48 6.85 -6.09 -4.32
C ALA A 48 6.29 -7.40 -4.90
N PRO A 49 7.12 -8.23 -5.56
CA PRO A 49 6.71 -9.57 -5.95
C PRO A 49 6.11 -10.27 -4.73
N ARG A 50 4.86 -10.75 -4.86
CA ARG A 50 4.29 -11.57 -3.79
C ARG A 50 5.17 -12.80 -3.71
N ASP A 51 5.76 -13.03 -2.54
CA ASP A 51 6.31 -14.33 -2.23
C ASP A 51 5.13 -15.29 -2.10
N THR A 52 4.78 -15.97 -3.19
CA THR A 52 3.69 -16.96 -3.22
C THR A 52 4.17 -18.32 -2.74
N ALA A 53 5.19 -18.36 -1.88
CA ALA A 53 5.56 -19.56 -1.16
C ALA A 53 4.50 -19.88 -0.09
N ARG A 54 3.48 -20.64 -0.48
CA ARG A 54 2.80 -21.59 0.39
C ARG A 54 2.34 -22.80 -0.40
#